data_AF-A0A0N9W0T2-F1
#
_entry.id   AF-A0A0N9W0T2-F1
#
_cell.length_a   1.000
_cell.length_b   1.000
_cell.length_c   1.000
_cell.angle_alpha   90.00
_cell.angle_beta   90.00
_cell.angle_gamma   90.00
#
_symmetry.space_group_name_H-M   'P 1'
#
loop_
_entity.id
_entity.type
_entity.pdbx_description
1 polymer ?
#
loop_
_entity_poly.entity_id
_entity_poly.type
_entity_poly.pdbx_seq_one_letter_code
_entity_poly.pdbx_strand_id
1 'polypeptide(L)' 'MRYVVIFKAIINEFDQEYNEMATKLRDRALLKFNCQKFESFCVDKNEIALSYWNNLEDIKAWHYDTEHQIAQQLGKEK' A
#
# COMPACT_ATOMS: atom_id res chain seq x y z
N MET A 1 1.36 4.91 -17.69
CA MET A 1 1.77 3.94 -16.64
C MET A 1 3.05 3.28 -17.07
N ARG A 2 4.14 3.47 -16.33
CA ARG A 2 5.49 2.99 -16.70
C ARG A 2 6.10 2.09 -15.62
N TYR A 3 5.62 2.21 -14.39
CA TYR A 3 6.09 1.47 -13.24
C TYR A 3 4.90 0.94 -12.42
N VAL A 4 5.12 -0.22 -11.80
CA VAL A 4 4.21 -0.80 -10.82
C VAL A 4 5.00 -1.15 -9.58
N VAL A 5 4.48 -0.76 -8.41
CA VAL A 5 5.02 -1.17 -7.12
C VAL A 5 4.06 -2.21 -6.55
N ILE A 6 4.62 -3.38 -6.25
CA ILE A 6 3.91 -4.52 -5.72
C ILE A 6 4.27 -4.65 -4.26
N PHE A 7 3.27 -4.49 -3.40
CA PHE A 7 3.37 -4.78 -1.98
C PHE A 7 2.67 -6.10 -1.71
N LYS A 8 3.34 -7.00 -1.00
CA LYS A 8 2.78 -8.30 -0.59
C LYS A 8 3.00 -8.46 0.90
N ALA A 9 1.93 -8.76 1.62
CA ALA A 9 1.95 -9.03 3.05
C ALA A 9 1.20 -10.32 3.36
N ILE A 10 1.58 -10.96 4.47
CA ILE A 10 0.83 -12.08 5.05
C ILE A 10 0.27 -11.57 6.36
N ILE A 11 -1.04 -11.39 6.40
CA ILE A 11 -1.81 -10.96 7.56
C ILE A 11 -1.98 -12.16 8.49
N ASN A 12 -1.50 -12.06 9.73
CA ASN A 12 -1.58 -13.14 10.69
C ASN A 12 -2.99 -13.28 11.28
N GLU A 13 -3.60 -12.14 11.64
CA GLU A 13 -4.98 -12.00 12.11
C GLU A 13 -5.75 -11.00 11.26
N PHE A 14 -6.88 -11.44 10.70
CA PHE A 14 -7.76 -10.64 9.87
C PHE A 14 -8.57 -9.68 10.75
N ASP A 15 -7.97 -8.56 11.13
CA ASP A 15 -8.65 -7.56 11.95
C ASP A 15 -9.28 -6.47 11.07
N GLN A 16 -10.48 -6.02 11.42
CA GLN A 16 -11.23 -5.03 10.66
C GLN A 16 -10.45 -3.71 10.53
N GLU A 17 -9.64 -3.38 11.53
CA GLU A 17 -8.74 -2.23 11.55
C GLU A 17 -7.67 -2.28 10.43
N TYR A 18 -7.22 -3.48 10.03
CA TYR A 18 -6.24 -3.62 8.95
C TYR A 18 -6.84 -3.24 7.59
N ASN A 19 -8.09 -3.63 7.34
CA ASN A 19 -8.82 -3.25 6.13
C ASN A 19 -9.06 -1.74 6.04
N GLU A 20 -9.39 -1.10 7.17
CA GLU A 20 -9.53 0.36 7.23
C GLU A 20 -8.20 1.06 6.95
N MET A 21 -7.09 0.52 7.47
CA MET A 21 -5.76 1.07 7.23
C MET A 21 -5.31 0.91 5.77
N ALA A 22 -5.55 -0.26 5.17
CA ALA A 22 -5.29 -0.50 3.74
C ALA A 22 -6.09 0.45 2.85
N THR A 23 -7.34 0.73 3.21
CA THR A 23 -8.20 1.69 2.49
C THR A 23 -7.68 3.13 2.62
N LYS A 24 -7.27 3.56 3.83
CA LYS A 24 -6.68 4.89 4.04
C LYS A 24 -5.37 5.09 3.27
N LEU A 25 -4.52 4.05 3.20
CA LEU A 25 -3.29 4.07 2.42
C LEU A 25 -3.58 4.23 0.92
N ARG A 26 -4.59 3.51 0.41
CA ARG A 26 -5.05 3.63 -0.98
C ARG A 26 -5.49 5.05 -1.31
N ASP A 27 -6.38 5.62 -0.50
CA ASP A 27 -6.87 6.99 -0.70
C ASP A 27 -5.71 8.00 -0.69
N ARG A 28 -4.75 7.84 0.22
CA ARG A 28 -3.59 8.74 0.26
C ARG A 28 -2.71 8.61 -0.97
N ALA A 29 -2.41 7.40 -1.44
CA ALA A 29 -1.60 7.19 -2.64
C ALA A 29 -2.21 7.91 -3.84
N LEU A 30 -3.53 7.76 -4.02
CA LEU A 30 -4.29 8.36 -5.12
C LEU A 30 -4.40 9.89 -4.99
N LEU A 31 -4.68 10.40 -3.78
CA LEU A 31 -4.94 11.82 -3.56
C LEU A 31 -3.67 12.68 -3.44
N LYS A 32 -2.58 12.16 -2.85
CA LYS A 32 -1.39 12.95 -2.52
C LYS A 32 -0.20 12.75 -3.45
N PHE A 33 -0.04 11.58 -4.08
CA PHE A 33 1.23 11.20 -4.72
C PHE A 33 1.14 11.02 -6.24
N ASN A 34 0.08 11.48 -6.89
CA ASN A 34 -0.14 11.28 -8.32
C ASN A 34 -0.16 9.80 -8.74
N CYS A 35 -0.52 8.90 -7.82
CA CYS A 35 -0.72 7.49 -8.15
C CYS A 35 -1.85 7.38 -9.17
N GLN A 36 -1.58 6.72 -10.29
CA GLN A 36 -2.53 6.65 -11.42
C GLN A 36 -3.64 5.65 -11.15
N LYS A 37 -3.29 4.57 -10.46
CA LYS A 37 -4.21 3.49 -10.11
C LYS A 37 -3.66 2.77 -8.89
N PHE A 38 -4.56 2.32 -8.03
CA PHE A 38 -4.23 1.46 -6.92
C PHE A 38 -5.24 0.31 -6.87
N GLU A 39 -4.76 -0.92 -6.78
CA GLU A 39 -5.56 -2.14 -6.68
C GLU A 39 -5.08 -2.95 -5.49
N SER A 40 -5.98 -3.32 -4.59
CA SER A 40 -5.69 -4.22 -3.48
C SER A 40 -6.51 -5.49 -3.61
N PHE A 41 -5.86 -6.63 -3.37
CA PHE A 41 -6.44 -7.95 -3.37
C PHE A 41 -6.08 -8.61 -2.06
N CYS A 42 -7.09 -9.00 -1.29
CA CYS A 42 -6.90 -9.78 -0.09
C CYS A 42 -7.51 -11.16 -0.31
N VAL A 43 -6.69 -12.21 -0.20
CA VAL A 43 -7.10 -13.61 -0.36
C VAL A 43 -6.61 -14.39 0.86
N ASP A 44 -7.56 -14.84 1.68
CA ASP A 44 -7.32 -15.49 2.97
C ASP A 44 -6.45 -14.65 3.90
N LYS A 45 -5.16 -14.96 4.00
CA LYS A 45 -4.16 -14.23 4.79
C LYS A 45 -3.20 -13.43 3.93
N ASN A 46 -3.30 -13.51 2.61
CA ASN A 46 -2.38 -12.87 1.70
C ASN A 46 -2.99 -11.57 1.20
N GLU A 47 -2.32 -10.46 1.47
CA GLU A 47 -2.63 -9.19 0.86
C GLU A 47 -1.62 -8.88 -0.24
N ILE A 48 -2.14 -8.45 -1.38
CA ILE A 48 -1.38 -7.93 -2.50
C ILE A 48 -1.94 -6.56 -2.86
N ALA A 49 -1.12 -5.53 -2.75
CA ALA A 49 -1.43 -4.19 -3.21
C ALA A 49 -0.54 -3.80 -4.40
N LEU A 50 -1.16 -3.31 -5.46
CA LEU A 50 -0.55 -2.86 -6.70
C LEU A 50 -0.79 -1.37 -6.83
N SER A 51 0.28 -0.59 -6.91
CA SER A 51 0.21 0.84 -7.18
C SER A 51 0.93 1.17 -8.48
N TYR A 52 0.31 1.98 -9.32
CA TYR A 52 0.78 2.25 -10.67
C TYR A 52 1.18 3.70 -10.84
N TRP A 53 2.37 3.90 -11.43
CA TRP A 53 3.05 5.19 -11.43
C TRP A 53 3.60 5.51 -12.83
N ASN A 54 3.80 6.81 -13.08
CA ASN A 54 4.36 7.30 -14.35
C ASN A 54 5.87 7.54 -14.28
N ASN A 55 6.40 7.95 -13.11
CA ASN A 55 7.82 8.21 -12.89
C ASN A 55 8.31 7.59 -11.57
N LEU A 56 9.63 7.50 -11.40
CA LEU A 56 10.27 6.95 -10.20
C LEU A 56 10.36 7.97 -9.05
N GLU A 57 10.20 9.26 -9.33
CA GLU A 57 10.27 10.32 -8.31
C GLU A 57 9.05 10.28 -7.40
N ASP A 58 7.86 10.11 -7.98
CA ASP A 58 6.60 9.90 -7.26
C ASP A 58 6.65 8.61 -6.42
N ILE A 59 7.26 7.55 -6.96
CA ILE A 59 7.48 6.30 -6.21
C ILE A 59 8.42 6.51 -5.03
N LYS A 60 9.51 7.27 -5.22
CA LYS A 60 10.44 7.59 -4.13
C LYS A 60 9.78 8.46 -3.06
N ALA A 61 9.00 9.45 -3.46
CA ALA A 61 8.22 10.29 -2.56
C ALA A 61 7.22 9.46 -1.74
N TRP A 62 6.53 8.51 -2.40
CA TRP A 62 5.64 7.55 -1.75
C TRP A 62 6.38 6.62 -0.77
N HIS A 63 7.54 6.09 -1.15
CA HIS A 63 8.35 5.23 -0.29
C HIS A 63 8.91 5.95 0.95
N TYR A 64 9.21 7.26 0.83
CA TYR A 64 9.68 8.09 1.93
C TYR A 64 8.53 8.62 2.81
N ASP A 65 7.28 8.46 2.41
CA ASP A 65 6.13 8.83 3.24
C ASP A 65 6.05 7.89 4.44
N THR A 66 6.15 8.50 5.62
CA THR A 66 6.29 7.87 6.94
C THR A 66 5.19 6.86 7.23
N GLU A 67 4.02 6.99 6.62
CA GLU A 67 2.89 6.09 6.85
C GLU A 67 2.99 4.77 6.09
N HIS A 68 3.75 4.71 4.99
CA HIS A 68 4.09 3.42 4.36
C HIS A 68 5.07 2.62 5.23
N GLN A 69 5.96 3.30 5.95
CA GLN A 69 6.84 2.67 6.94
C GLN A 69 6.06 2.18 8.15
N ILE A 70 5.09 2.98 8.64
CA ILE A 70 4.21 2.59 9.75
C ILE A 70 3.35 1.37 9.36
N ALA A 71 2.81 1.32 8.15
CA ALA A 71 2.07 0.15 7.65
C ALA A 71 2.95 -1.10 7.53
N GLN A 72 4.21 -0.95 7.10
CA GLN A 72 5.19 -2.04 7.09
C GLN A 72 5.54 -2.53 8.50
N GLN A 73 5.65 -1.61 9.45
CA GLN A 73 5.95 -1.92 10.85
C GLN A 73 4.78 -2.68 11.50
N LEU A 74 3.55 -2.20 11.30
CA LEU A 74 2.33 -2.84 11.80
C LEU A 74 2.08 -4.23 11.18
N GLY A 75 2.42 -4.42 9.90
CA GLY A 75 2.37 -5.74 9.26
C GLY A 75 3.50 -6.69 9.66
N LYS A 76 4.52 -6.22 10.38
CA LYS A 76 5.63 -7.05 10.89
C LYS A 76 5.47 -7.44 12.37
N GLU A 77 4.74 -6.64 13.14
CA GLU A 77 4.56 -6.85 14.59
C GLU A 77 3.28 -7.61 14.96
N LYS A 78 2.40 -7.93 13.99
CA LYS A 78 1.26 -8.85 14.15
C LYS A 78 1.38 -10.02 13.19
#